data_AF-A0A1M5E3P6-F1
#
_entry.id   AF-A0A1M5E3P6-F1
#
_cell.length_a   1.000
_cell.length_b   1.000
_cell.length_c   1.000
_cell.angle_alpha   90.00
_cell.angle_beta   90.00
_cell.angle_gamma   90.00
#
_symmetry.space_group_name_H-M   'P 1'
#
loop_
_entity.id
_entity.type
_entity.pdbx_description
1 polymer ?
#
loop_
_entity_poly.entity_id
_entity_poly.type
_entity_poly.pdbx_seq_one_letter_code
_entity_poly.pdbx_strand_id
1 'polypeptide(L)'
;MSLPKFNPRNTTLFLFIALTGALRVLFNFSSELSPLTNFTPLGAMALFGGAYFSQRGKAVGFPLLTLLVSDIVLQQTVFSQYSSGLLYSGWYWVYGAFALMAITGRLLIKKVSASSVLLSAFVCTLIHWIVTDFGVWLGSSIYPQTAAGFGACLVAAIPFELNFIAGTLVYSGIMFGAFEWLQQRNKQLQVA
;
A
#
# COMPACT_ATOMS: atom_id res chain seq x y z
N MET A 1 26.06 23.02 7.08
CA MET A 1 24.78 22.27 7.03
C MET A 1 23.92 22.95 5.96
N SER A 2 23.82 22.37 4.76
CA SER A 2 23.03 22.99 3.68
C SER A 2 21.54 22.89 4.04
N LEU A 3 20.80 24.00 3.91
CA LEU A 3 19.36 23.99 4.11
C LEU A 3 18.71 22.98 3.15
N PRO A 4 17.73 22.18 3.60
CA PRO A 4 17.02 21.28 2.71
C PRO A 4 16.34 22.09 1.61
N LYS A 5 16.82 21.93 0.37
CA LYS A 5 16.21 22.57 -0.81
C LYS A 5 14.78 22.06 -0.96
N PHE A 6 13.81 22.97 -0.88
CA PHE A 6 12.40 22.68 -1.12
C PHE A 6 12.23 22.08 -2.53
N ASN A 7 11.51 20.95 -2.63
CA ASN A 7 11.25 20.28 -3.89
C ASN A 7 9.73 20.10 -4.05
N PRO A 8 9.06 20.98 -4.82
CA PRO A 8 7.60 21.02 -4.90
C PRO A 8 7.02 19.68 -5.39
N ARG A 9 7.69 19.03 -6.36
CA ARG A 9 7.30 17.70 -6.85
C ARG A 9 7.23 16.66 -5.73
N ASN A 10 8.31 16.52 -4.97
CA ASN A 10 8.38 15.53 -3.89
C ASN A 10 7.36 15.85 -2.78
N THR A 11 7.12 17.13 -2.50
CA THR A 11 6.09 17.56 -1.54
C THR A 11 4.70 17.18 -2.03
N THR A 12 4.35 17.46 -3.29
CA THR A 12 3.05 17.07 -3.87
C THR A 12 2.86 15.56 -3.85
N LEU A 13 3.87 14.77 -4.25
CA LEU A 13 3.80 13.31 -4.20
C LEU A 13 3.56 12.80 -2.76
N PHE A 14 4.24 13.40 -1.78
CA PHE A 14 4.04 13.04 -0.38
C PHE A 14 2.64 13.40 0.12
N LEU A 15 2.07 14.53 -0.31
CA LEU A 15 0.69 14.91 0.04
C LEU A 15 -0.33 13.90 -0.48
N PHE A 16 -0.14 13.36 -1.70
CA PHE A 16 -0.98 12.28 -2.22
C PHE A 16 -0.92 11.03 -1.32
N ILE A 17 0.29 10.60 -0.95
CA ILE A 17 0.51 9.47 -0.04
C ILE A 17 -0.14 9.75 1.33
N ALA A 18 0.15 10.90 1.94
CA ALA A 18 -0.40 11.28 3.25
C ALA A 18 -1.93 11.34 3.25
N LEU A 19 -2.54 11.88 2.19
CA LEU A 19 -3.99 11.91 2.00
C LEU A 19 -4.57 10.50 1.95
N THR A 20 -3.91 9.55 1.27
CA THR A 20 -4.38 8.16 1.25
C THR A 20 -4.33 7.49 2.61
N GLY A 21 -3.30 7.78 3.42
CA GLY A 21 -3.22 7.33 4.81
C GLY A 21 -4.34 7.91 5.68
N ALA A 22 -4.63 9.21 5.51
CA ALA A 22 -5.74 9.87 6.22
C ALA A 22 -7.11 9.30 5.81
N LEU A 23 -7.35 9.13 4.51
CA LEU A 23 -8.58 8.51 3.99
C LEU A 23 -8.77 7.10 4.53
N ARG A 24 -7.71 6.28 4.54
CA ARG A 24 -7.73 4.95 5.16
C ARG A 24 -8.20 5.02 6.61
N VAL A 25 -7.62 5.92 7.41
CA VAL A 25 -7.99 6.08 8.82
C VAL A 25 -9.47 6.45 8.95
N LEU A 26 -9.92 7.44 8.18
CA LEU A 26 -11.32 7.90 8.19
C LEU A 26 -12.31 6.79 7.81
N PHE A 27 -12.02 6.00 6.77
CA PHE A 27 -12.91 4.91 6.34
C PHE A 27 -12.96 3.74 7.32
N ASN A 28 -11.94 3.57 8.16
CA ASN A 28 -11.91 2.50 9.16
C ASN A 28 -12.37 2.98 10.54
N PHE A 29 -12.71 4.26 10.72
CA PHE A 29 -13.26 4.75 11.99
C PHE A 29 -14.66 4.19 12.30
N SER A 30 -15.39 3.72 11.28
CA SER A 30 -16.60 2.91 11.45
C SER A 30 -16.21 1.43 11.61
N SER A 31 -16.56 0.83 12.75
CA SER A 31 -16.18 -0.53 13.16
C SER A 31 -16.92 -1.67 12.45
N GLU A 32 -17.78 -1.37 11.48
CA GLU A 32 -18.53 -2.41 10.78
C GLU A 32 -17.66 -3.11 9.73
N LEU A 33 -17.55 -4.43 9.85
CA LEU A 33 -16.97 -5.31 8.83
C LEU A 33 -17.84 -5.23 7.57
N SER A 34 -17.52 -4.28 6.72
CA SER A 34 -18.18 -4.10 5.43
C SER A 34 -17.77 -5.22 4.46
N PRO A 35 -18.65 -5.62 3.52
CA PRO A 35 -18.27 -6.43 2.36
C PRO A 35 -17.07 -5.87 1.57
N LEU A 36 -16.76 -4.58 1.76
CA LEU A 36 -15.62 -3.87 1.19
C LEU A 36 -14.33 -3.99 2.02
N THR A 37 -14.23 -4.95 2.95
CA THR A 37 -12.98 -5.20 3.70
C THR A 37 -11.82 -5.42 2.71
N ASN A 38 -10.68 -4.78 2.97
CA ASN A 38 -9.49 -4.70 2.09
C ASN A 38 -9.63 -3.89 0.79
N PHE A 39 -10.79 -3.27 0.51
CA PHE A 39 -10.89 -2.23 -0.51
C PHE A 39 -10.21 -0.95 0.00
N THR A 40 -8.91 -0.79 -0.26
CA THR A 40 -8.09 0.29 0.33
C THR A 40 -7.17 0.96 -0.69
N PRO A 41 -6.70 2.19 -0.43
CA PRO A 41 -5.73 2.86 -1.29
C PRO A 41 -4.29 2.35 -1.10
N LEU A 42 -4.06 1.37 -0.21
CA LEU A 42 -2.71 1.02 0.23
C LEU A 42 -1.83 0.49 -0.91
N GLY A 43 -2.34 -0.45 -1.73
CA GLY A 43 -1.59 -0.97 -2.88
C GLY A 43 -1.24 0.12 -3.89
N ALA A 44 -2.18 1.04 -4.16
CA ALA A 44 -1.96 2.20 -5.03
C ALA A 44 -0.88 3.14 -4.46
N MET A 45 -0.92 3.42 -3.16
CA MET A 45 0.07 4.25 -2.46
C MET A 45 1.49 3.68 -2.60
N ALA A 46 1.66 2.36 -2.45
CA ALA A 46 2.95 1.70 -2.61
C ALA A 46 3.47 1.81 -4.05
N LEU A 47 2.64 1.48 -5.04
CA LEU A 47 2.99 1.57 -6.46
C LEU A 47 3.34 3.00 -6.86
N PHE A 48 2.54 3.98 -6.42
CA PHE A 48 2.72 5.40 -6.68
C PHE A 48 4.04 5.93 -6.11
N GLY A 49 4.34 5.57 -4.85
CA GLY A 49 5.62 5.91 -4.22
C GLY A 49 6.81 5.33 -5.00
N GLY A 50 6.71 4.06 -5.38
CA GLY A 50 7.68 3.35 -6.21
C GLY A 50 7.96 4.02 -7.55
N ALA A 51 6.90 4.38 -8.27
CA ALA A 51 6.96 4.91 -9.62
C ALA A 51 7.54 6.33 -9.70
N TYR A 52 7.14 7.23 -8.78
CA TYR A 52 7.41 8.66 -8.94
C TYR A 52 8.64 9.19 -8.18
N PHE A 53 8.97 8.68 -7.00
CA PHE A 53 10.12 9.20 -6.25
C PHE A 53 11.44 8.73 -6.87
N SER A 54 12.32 9.64 -7.26
CA SER A 54 13.62 9.27 -7.83
C SER A 54 14.53 8.56 -6.81
N GLN A 55 14.54 9.05 -5.57
CA GLN A 55 15.34 8.52 -4.48
C GLN A 55 14.72 7.23 -3.90
N ARG A 56 15.49 6.14 -3.88
CA ARG A 56 15.04 4.82 -3.40
C ARG A 56 14.49 4.85 -1.98
N GLY A 57 15.17 5.56 -1.08
CA GLY A 57 14.73 5.72 0.31
C GLY A 57 13.36 6.39 0.45
N LYS A 58 13.04 7.40 -0.38
CA LYS A 58 11.73 8.08 -0.35
C LYS A 58 10.62 7.24 -0.96
N ALA A 59 10.92 6.53 -2.04
CA ALA A 59 9.94 5.70 -2.75
C ALA A 59 9.37 4.57 -1.90
N VAL A 60 10.18 3.99 -1.02
CA VAL A 60 9.75 2.93 -0.09
C VAL A 60 9.41 3.53 1.26
N GLY A 61 10.25 4.44 1.77
CA GLY A 61 10.10 5.00 3.11
C GLY A 61 8.83 5.82 3.31
N PHE A 62 8.41 6.64 2.34
CA PHE A 62 7.20 7.43 2.53
C PHE A 62 5.91 6.59 2.58
N PRO A 63 5.65 5.65 1.65
CA PRO A 63 4.54 4.73 1.81
C PRO A 63 4.56 3.95 3.13
N LEU A 64 5.72 3.42 3.54
CA LEU A 64 5.83 2.66 4.79
C LEU A 64 5.64 3.52 6.04
N LEU A 65 6.14 4.75 6.06
CA LEU A 65 5.93 5.66 7.18
C LEU A 65 4.46 6.08 7.28
N THR A 66 3.80 6.33 6.15
CA THR A 66 2.36 6.63 6.14
C THR A 66 1.53 5.42 6.59
N LEU A 67 1.90 4.21 6.17
CA LEU A 67 1.31 2.97 6.67
C LEU A 67 1.49 2.85 8.19
N LEU A 68 2.71 3.09 8.69
CA LEU A 68 3.04 3.05 10.12
C LEU A 68 2.20 4.01 10.96
N VAL A 69 2.17 5.29 10.57
CA VAL A 69 1.40 6.30 11.31
C VAL A 69 -0.09 5.94 11.31
N SER A 70 -0.63 5.52 10.15
CA SER A 70 -2.04 5.14 10.08
C SER A 70 -2.36 3.85 10.85
N ASP A 71 -1.46 2.87 10.87
CA ASP A 71 -1.61 1.65 11.68
C ASP A 71 -1.60 1.96 13.17
N ILE A 72 -0.66 2.79 13.65
CA ILE A 72 -0.60 3.16 15.07
C ILE A 72 -1.90 3.85 15.47
N VAL A 73 -2.40 4.81 14.67
CA VAL A 73 -3.67 5.48 14.97
C VAL A 73 -4.81 4.47 15.05
N LEU A 74 -4.96 3.60 14.05
CA LEU A 74 -6.04 2.61 14.01
C LEU A 74 -5.93 1.58 15.14
N GLN A 75 -4.74 1.07 15.42
CA GLN A 75 -4.52 0.05 16.46
C GLN A 75 -4.60 0.61 17.87
N GLN A 76 -4.39 1.90 18.09
CA GLN A 76 -4.57 2.52 19.40
C GLN A 76 -5.98 3.09 19.62
N THR A 77 -6.82 3.17 18.57
CA THR A 77 -8.17 3.73 18.67
C THR A 77 -9.25 2.71 18.31
N VAL A 78 -9.41 2.39 17.03
CA VAL A 78 -10.49 1.55 16.49
C VAL A 78 -10.26 0.07 16.78
N PHE A 79 -9.04 -0.41 16.56
CA PHE A 79 -8.67 -1.83 16.60
C PHE A 79 -7.87 -2.20 17.86
N SER A 80 -8.02 -1.44 18.94
CA SER A 80 -7.30 -1.65 20.20
C SER A 80 -7.38 -3.08 20.75
N GLN A 81 -8.50 -3.76 20.54
CA GLN A 81 -8.69 -5.17 20.91
C GLN A 81 -7.79 -6.17 20.14
N TYR A 82 -7.30 -5.79 18.96
CA TYR A 82 -6.42 -6.62 18.11
C TYR A 82 -4.95 -6.20 18.20
N SER A 83 -4.65 -5.20 19.03
CA SER A 83 -3.31 -4.64 19.19
C SER A 83 -2.46 -5.49 20.14
N SER A 84 -1.18 -5.63 19.81
CA SER A 84 -0.14 -6.29 20.60
C SER A 84 0.99 -5.30 20.88
N GLY A 85 0.69 -4.27 21.68
CA GLY A 85 1.57 -3.13 21.93
C GLY A 85 1.18 -1.93 21.07
N LEU A 86 2.11 -1.40 20.26
CA LEU A 86 1.82 -0.29 19.35
C LEU A 86 1.11 -0.73 18.05
N LEU A 87 1.29 -1.98 17.65
CA LEU A 87 0.82 -2.58 16.39
C LEU A 87 0.24 -3.97 16.65
N TYR A 88 -0.25 -4.63 15.61
CA TYR A 88 -0.76 -6.01 15.64
C TYR A 88 0.35 -7.06 15.51
N SER A 89 0.09 -8.29 15.94
CA SER A 89 1.04 -9.40 15.78
C SER A 89 1.29 -9.70 14.29
N GLY A 90 2.54 -9.99 13.92
CA GLY A 90 2.90 -10.31 12.53
C GLY A 90 2.96 -9.11 11.57
N TRP A 91 2.85 -7.87 12.06
CA TRP A 91 2.88 -6.65 11.24
C TRP A 91 4.07 -6.58 10.26
N TYR A 92 5.22 -7.15 10.62
CA TYR A 92 6.42 -7.14 9.78
C TYR A 92 6.22 -7.88 8.44
N TRP A 93 5.33 -8.87 8.35
CA TRP A 93 4.96 -9.53 7.08
C TRP A 93 4.28 -8.56 6.13
N VAL A 94 3.34 -7.77 6.64
CA VAL A 94 2.64 -6.73 5.88
C VAL A 94 3.65 -5.68 5.41
N TYR A 95 4.54 -5.21 6.29
CA TYR A 95 5.50 -4.17 5.91
C TYR A 95 6.52 -4.66 4.89
N GLY A 96 6.93 -5.94 4.98
CA GLY A 96 7.73 -6.61 3.97
C GLY A 96 7.02 -6.66 2.62
N ALA A 97 5.74 -7.06 2.59
CA ALA A 97 4.92 -7.06 1.37
C ALA A 97 4.84 -5.66 0.76
N PHE A 98 4.54 -4.64 1.55
CA PHE A 98 4.44 -3.24 1.10
C PHE A 98 5.76 -2.68 0.57
N ALA A 99 6.90 -3.07 1.16
CA ALA A 99 8.21 -2.71 0.64
C ALA A 99 8.44 -3.33 -0.75
N LEU A 100 8.11 -4.61 -0.93
CA LEU A 100 8.19 -5.30 -2.22
C LEU A 100 7.24 -4.68 -3.25
N MET A 101 6.03 -4.32 -2.86
CA MET A 101 5.05 -3.64 -3.72
C MET A 101 5.55 -2.27 -4.18
N ALA A 102 6.19 -1.48 -3.30
CA ALA A 102 6.81 -0.22 -3.70
C ALA A 102 7.99 -0.44 -4.66
N ILE A 103 8.77 -1.51 -4.48
CA ILE A 103 9.81 -1.90 -5.44
C ILE A 103 9.19 -2.28 -6.78
N THR A 104 8.07 -3.02 -6.80
CA THR A 104 7.32 -3.35 -8.02
C THR A 104 6.90 -2.09 -8.79
N GLY A 105 6.35 -1.09 -8.11
CA GLY A 105 6.01 0.20 -8.73
C GLY A 105 7.21 0.85 -9.42
N ARG A 106 8.39 0.83 -8.78
CA ARG A 106 9.63 1.34 -9.37
C ARG A 106 10.12 0.53 -10.56
N LEU A 107 9.98 -0.79 -10.52
CA LEU A 107 10.53 -1.68 -11.55
C LEU A 107 9.62 -1.74 -12.78
N LEU A 108 8.31 -1.81 -12.60
CA LEU A 108 7.35 -2.04 -13.68
C LEU A 108 6.75 -0.74 -14.25
N ILE A 109 6.63 0.33 -13.45
CA ILE A 109 6.07 1.60 -13.92
C ILE A 109 7.20 2.57 -14.29
N LYS A 110 7.85 2.32 -15.43
CA LYS A 110 8.87 3.24 -16.00
C LYS A 110 8.23 4.46 -16.66
N LYS A 111 7.08 4.24 -17.30
CA LYS A 111 6.21 5.26 -17.86
C LYS A 111 4.79 4.89 -17.46
N VAL A 112 4.02 5.87 -17.00
CA VAL A 112 2.65 5.64 -16.56
C VAL A 112 1.78 5.39 -17.77
N SER A 113 1.19 4.21 -17.84
CA SER A 113 0.15 3.81 -18.80
C SER A 113 -0.86 2.90 -18.11
N ALA A 114 -2.05 2.74 -18.71
CA ALA A 114 -3.03 1.78 -18.23
C ALA A 114 -2.42 0.36 -18.11
N SER A 115 -1.63 -0.07 -19.10
CA SER A 115 -0.97 -1.36 -19.09
C SER A 115 0.07 -1.51 -17.96
N SER A 116 0.91 -0.51 -17.72
CA SER A 116 1.91 -0.58 -16.65
C SER A 116 1.24 -0.63 -15.28
N VAL A 117 0.16 0.13 -15.08
CA VAL A 117 -0.60 0.17 -13.82
C VAL A 117 -1.33 -1.15 -13.60
N LEU A 118 -2.02 -1.68 -14.62
CA LEU A 118 -2.73 -2.97 -14.53
C LEU A 118 -1.77 -4.12 -14.19
N LEU A 119 -0.65 -4.22 -14.90
CA LEU A 119 0.36 -5.25 -14.63
C LEU A 119 0.94 -5.10 -13.22
N SER A 120 1.24 -3.87 -12.82
CA SER A 120 1.81 -3.62 -11.49
C SER A 120 0.81 -3.91 -10.38
N ALA A 121 -0.47 -3.58 -10.55
CA ALA A 121 -1.53 -3.90 -9.59
C ALA A 121 -1.72 -5.41 -9.44
N PHE A 122 -1.66 -6.16 -10.54
CA PHE A 122 -1.72 -7.62 -10.50
C PHE A 122 -0.53 -8.20 -9.72
N VAL A 123 0.71 -7.81 -10.04
CA VAL A 123 1.91 -8.28 -9.33
C VAL A 123 1.88 -7.84 -7.85
N CYS A 124 1.43 -6.63 -7.57
CA CYS A 124 1.25 -6.08 -6.23
C CYS A 124 0.26 -6.92 -5.39
N THR A 125 -0.85 -7.35 -6.00
CA THR A 125 -1.85 -8.22 -5.36
C THR A 125 -1.25 -9.60 -5.07
N LEU A 126 -0.50 -10.19 -6.01
CA LEU A 126 0.18 -11.47 -5.76
C LEU A 126 1.20 -11.39 -4.62
N ILE A 127 1.94 -10.28 -4.53
CA ILE A 127 2.89 -10.05 -3.43
C ILE A 127 2.15 -9.94 -2.10
N HIS A 128 1.08 -9.15 -2.05
CA HIS A 128 0.24 -9.02 -0.86
C HIS A 128 -0.27 -10.40 -0.44
N TRP A 129 -1.05 -11.04 -1.30
CA TRP A 129 -1.66 -12.34 -1.08
C TRP A 129 -0.66 -13.41 -0.60
N ILE A 130 0.49 -13.55 -1.25
CA ILE A 130 1.42 -14.62 -0.86
C ILE A 130 2.15 -14.27 0.44
N VAL A 131 2.64 -13.04 0.58
CA VAL A 131 3.52 -12.66 1.70
C VAL A 131 2.74 -12.47 3.00
N THR A 132 1.57 -11.83 2.95
CA THR A 132 0.77 -11.60 4.16
C THR A 132 0.14 -12.88 4.65
N ASP A 133 -0.40 -13.72 3.76
CA ASP A 133 -1.00 -15.00 4.16
C ASP A 133 0.04 -16.03 4.57
N PHE A 134 1.28 -15.94 4.07
CA PHE A 134 2.37 -16.73 4.63
C PHE A 134 2.59 -16.41 6.11
N GLY A 135 2.48 -15.13 6.49
CA GLY A 135 2.54 -14.70 7.88
C GLY A 135 1.36 -15.19 8.73
N VAL A 136 0.17 -15.31 8.15
CA VAL A 136 -1.03 -15.88 8.81
C VAL A 136 -0.91 -17.39 8.97
N TRP A 137 -0.37 -18.07 7.96
CA TRP A 137 -0.20 -19.51 7.94
C TRP A 137 0.92 -19.98 8.88
N LEU A 138 2.07 -19.31 8.89
CA LEU A 138 3.23 -19.73 9.67
C LEU A 138 2.93 -19.71 11.18
N GLY A 139 3.00 -20.88 11.83
CA GLY A 139 2.68 -21.01 13.25
C GLY A 139 1.18 -20.94 13.58
N SER A 140 0.31 -20.93 12.56
CA SER A 140 -1.14 -21.01 12.72
C SER A 140 -1.58 -22.32 13.38
N SER A 141 -2.55 -22.24 14.29
CA SER A 141 -3.30 -23.40 14.78
C SER A 141 -4.51 -23.75 13.91
N ILE A 142 -4.90 -22.85 12.98
CA ILE A 142 -6.06 -23.00 12.10
C ILE A 142 -5.67 -23.78 10.85
N TYR A 143 -4.52 -23.44 10.26
CA TYR A 143 -4.02 -24.08 9.05
C TYR A 143 -2.88 -25.07 9.36
N PRO A 144 -2.93 -26.30 8.83
CA PRO A 144 -1.83 -27.25 8.97
C PRO A 144 -0.52 -26.66 8.45
N GLN A 145 0.60 -26.93 9.14
CA GLN A 145 1.95 -26.50 8.73
C GLN A 145 2.49 -27.35 7.55
N THR A 146 1.73 -27.42 6.47
CA THR A 146 2.03 -28.10 5.21
C THR A 146 1.69 -27.21 4.02
N ALA A 147 2.20 -27.54 2.83
CA ALA A 147 1.87 -26.80 1.59
C ALA A 147 0.35 -26.79 1.30
N ALA A 148 -0.36 -27.87 1.64
CA ALA A 148 -1.82 -27.93 1.50
C ALA A 148 -2.53 -26.97 2.47
N GLY A 149 -2.03 -26.84 3.70
CA GLY A 149 -2.56 -25.86 4.66
C GLY A 149 -2.32 -24.42 4.22
N PHE A 150 -1.16 -24.13 3.63
CA PHE A 150 -0.92 -22.81 3.03
C PHE A 150 -1.85 -22.55 1.84
N GLY A 151 -2.06 -23.55 0.98
CA GLY A 151 -3.03 -23.47 -0.11
C GLY A 151 -4.45 -23.17 0.39
N ALA A 152 -4.88 -23.78 1.49
CA ALA A 152 -6.17 -23.48 2.11
C ALA A 152 -6.26 -22.03 2.64
N CYS A 153 -5.18 -21.53 3.25
CA CYS A 153 -5.09 -20.13 3.68
C CYS A 153 -5.24 -19.16 2.49
N LEU A 154 -4.52 -19.42 1.40
CA LEU A 154 -4.60 -18.61 0.18
C LEU A 154 -6.02 -18.62 -0.42
N VAL A 155 -6.68 -19.78 -0.48
CA VAL A 155 -8.06 -19.88 -0.98
C VAL A 155 -9.03 -19.06 -0.12
N ALA A 156 -8.88 -19.09 1.21
CA ALA A 156 -9.71 -18.30 2.11
C ALA A 156 -9.51 -16.78 1.93
N ALA A 157 -8.33 -16.36 1.49
CA ALA A 157 -8.00 -14.95 1.26
C ALA A 157 -8.56 -14.38 -0.07
N ILE A 158 -9.02 -15.20 -1.02
CA ILE A 158 -9.48 -14.76 -2.35
C ILE A 158 -10.49 -13.59 -2.31
N PRO A 159 -11.55 -13.61 -1.49
CA PRO A 159 -12.52 -12.50 -1.46
C PRO A 159 -11.87 -11.17 -1.06
N PHE A 160 -10.91 -11.21 -0.13
CA PHE A 160 -10.19 -10.05 0.34
C PHE A 160 -9.22 -9.52 -0.71
N GLU A 161 -8.55 -10.40 -1.45
CA GLU A 161 -7.64 -10.04 -2.52
C GLU A 161 -8.36 -9.46 -3.75
N LEU A 162 -9.60 -9.91 -4.03
CA LEU A 162 -10.46 -9.30 -5.04
C LEU A 162 -10.80 -7.85 -4.68
N ASN A 163 -11.11 -7.58 -3.41
CA ASN A 163 -11.29 -6.22 -2.92
C ASN A 163 -10.00 -5.41 -2.97
N PHE A 164 -8.86 -6.03 -2.65
CA PHE A 164 -7.55 -5.40 -2.64
C PHE A 164 -7.12 -4.96 -4.05
N ILE A 165 -7.24 -5.83 -5.06
CA ILE A 165 -6.91 -5.46 -6.45
C ILE A 165 -7.87 -4.41 -6.99
N ALA A 166 -9.17 -4.51 -6.68
CA ALA A 166 -10.16 -3.52 -7.08
C ALA A 166 -9.84 -2.14 -6.49
N GLY A 167 -9.55 -2.08 -5.18
CA GLY A 167 -9.11 -0.86 -4.50
C GLY A 167 -7.82 -0.32 -5.12
N THR A 168 -6.82 -1.17 -5.30
CA THR A 168 -5.54 -0.81 -5.91
C THR A 168 -5.73 -0.19 -7.29
N LEU A 169 -6.59 -0.75 -8.15
CA LEU A 169 -6.86 -0.21 -9.48
C LEU A 169 -7.60 1.12 -9.44
N VAL A 170 -8.67 1.23 -8.65
CA VAL A 170 -9.47 2.46 -8.51
C VAL A 170 -8.61 3.60 -7.99
N TYR A 171 -7.91 3.38 -6.88
CA TYR A 171 -7.05 4.40 -6.29
C TYR A 171 -5.82 4.70 -7.13
N SER A 172 -5.28 3.73 -7.88
CA SER A 172 -4.21 4.02 -8.85
C SER A 172 -4.72 4.93 -9.97
N GLY A 173 -5.91 4.67 -10.51
CA GLY A 173 -6.53 5.55 -11.52
C GLY A 173 -6.65 6.99 -11.02
N ILE A 174 -7.10 7.17 -9.78
CA ILE A 174 -7.22 8.49 -9.15
C ILE A 174 -5.84 9.13 -8.92
N MET A 175 -4.93 8.42 -8.25
CA MET A 175 -3.64 8.98 -7.83
C MET A 175 -2.72 9.29 -9.02
N PHE A 176 -2.50 8.31 -9.90
CA PHE A 176 -1.68 8.50 -11.10
C PHE A 176 -2.35 9.48 -12.06
N GLY A 177 -3.65 9.34 -12.30
CA GLY A 177 -4.38 10.23 -13.21
C GLY A 177 -4.36 11.70 -12.76
N ALA A 178 -4.64 11.96 -11.49
CA ALA A 178 -4.61 13.33 -10.96
C ALA A 178 -3.19 13.91 -10.94
N PHE A 179 -2.16 13.11 -10.61
CA PHE A 179 -0.79 13.60 -10.62
C PHE A 179 -0.28 13.90 -12.04
N GLU A 180 -0.52 13.02 -13.02
CA GLU A 180 -0.17 13.27 -14.42
C GLU A 180 -0.87 14.54 -14.96
N TRP A 181 -2.14 14.74 -14.62
CA TRP A 181 -2.87 15.95 -14.99
C TRP A 181 -2.28 17.23 -14.37
N LEU A 182 -1.90 17.19 -13.08
CA LEU A 182 -1.22 18.31 -12.41
C LEU A 182 0.16 18.59 -13.03
N GLN A 183 0.91 17.54 -13.37
CA GLN A 183 2.26 17.64 -13.96
C GLN A 183 2.26 18.28 -15.35
N GLN A 184 1.19 18.07 -16.14
CA GLN A 184 1.02 18.74 -17.43
C GLN A 184 0.80 20.25 -17.29
N ARG A 185 0.17 20.69 -16.20
CA ARG A 185 -0.16 22.11 -15.95
C ARG A 185 0.93 22.86 -15.19
N ASN A 186 1.74 22.17 -14.39
CA ASN A 186 2.78 22.79 -13.57
C ASN A 186 4.17 22.20 -13.88
N LYS A 187 4.99 23.00 -14.59
CA LYS A 187 6.37 22.62 -14.97
C LYS A 187 7.27 22.30 -13.76
N GLN A 188 6.98 22.85 -12.57
CA GLN A 188 7.76 22.56 -11.36
C GLN A 188 7.58 21.13 -10.83
N LEU A 189 6.54 20.42 -11.30
CA LEU A 189 6.28 19.02 -10.94
C LEU A 189 6.93 18.03 -11.92
N GLN A 190 7.53 18.52 -13.01
CA GLN A 190 8.23 17.67 -13.96
C GLN A 190 9.55 17.18 -13.38
N VAL A 191 10.00 16.00 -13.83
CA VAL A 191 11.35 15.53 -13.48
C VAL A 191 12.31 16.46 -14.19
N ALA A 192 13.17 17.14 -13.41
CA ALA A 192 14.21 18.03 -13.90
C ALA A 192 15.25 17.28 -14.75
#